data_AF-A0A960BV33-F1
#
_entry.id   AF-A0A960BV33-F1
#
_cell.length_a   1.000
_cell.length_b   1.000
_cell.length_c   1.000
_cell.angle_alpha   90.00
_cell.angle_beta   90.00
_cell.angle_gamma   90.00
#
_symmetry.space_group_name_H-M   'P 1'
#
loop_
_entity.id
_entity.type
_entity.pdbx_description
1 polymer ?
#
loop_
_entity_poly.entity_id
_entity_poly.type
_entity_poly.pdbx_seq_one_letter_code
_entity_poly.pdbx_strand_id
1 'polypeptide(L)'
;GAVVAYDLLHYLPKDTHVELLLTIGSPMARRPWRETLQEFRGRFPTSTVTTWVNLVNKGDWVTAGDGIHLWYPQAIDTFASLGLGMHGETHYLASQPAGVAIGDALTRAQTRTHR
;
A
#
# COMPACT_ATOMS: atom_id res chain seq x y z
N GLY A 1 -5.70 6.52 -6.73
CA GLY A 1 -5.93 5.35 -5.87
C GLY A 1 -5.12 5.41 -4.60
N ALA A 2 -3.83 5.02 -4.65
CA ALA A 2 -2.97 4.87 -3.47
C ALA A 2 -2.93 6.09 -2.54
N VAL A 3 -2.74 7.31 -3.08
CA VAL A 3 -2.73 8.56 -2.31
C VAL A 3 -4.03 8.76 -1.52
N VAL A 4 -5.17 8.59 -2.19
CA VAL A 4 -6.50 8.76 -1.57
C VAL A 4 -6.75 7.67 -0.53
N ALA A 5 -6.36 6.42 -0.81
CA ALA A 5 -6.53 5.32 0.14
C ALA A 5 -5.73 5.55 1.43
N TYR A 6 -4.50 6.07 1.31
CA TYR A 6 -3.67 6.44 2.46
C TYR A 6 -4.28 7.59 3.26
N ASP A 7 -4.71 8.67 2.59
CA ASP A 7 -5.36 9.81 3.21
C ASP A 7 -6.64 9.41 3.97
N LEU A 8 -7.47 8.58 3.35
CA LEU A 8 -8.76 8.14 3.90
C LEU A 8 -8.62 7.37 5.22
N LEU A 9 -7.46 6.77 5.51
CA LEU A 9 -7.18 6.10 6.79
C LEU A 9 -7.38 7.05 7.99
N HIS A 10 -7.14 8.34 7.82
CA HIS A 10 -7.28 9.33 8.90
C HIS A 10 -8.73 9.74 9.18
N TYR A 11 -9.66 9.30 8.32
CA TYR A 11 -11.09 9.64 8.37
C TYR A 11 -11.98 8.41 8.61
N LEU A 12 -11.39 7.23 8.79
CA LEU A 12 -12.17 6.03 9.07
C LEU A 12 -12.94 6.16 10.40
N PRO A 13 -14.17 5.60 10.49
CA PRO A 13 -14.87 5.47 11.76
C PRO A 13 -13.99 4.78 12.80
N LYS A 14 -14.12 5.18 14.07
CA LYS A 14 -13.23 4.72 15.16
C LYS A 14 -13.18 3.20 15.34
N ASP A 15 -14.25 2.50 15.00
CA ASP A 15 -14.37 1.04 15.15
C ASP A 15 -13.96 0.28 13.88
N THR A 16 -13.49 0.99 12.85
CA THR A 16 -12.99 0.38 11.62
C THR A 16 -11.57 -0.13 11.85
N HIS A 17 -11.30 -1.33 11.36
CA HIS A 17 -9.97 -1.92 11.37
C HIS A 17 -9.63 -2.43 9.98
N VAL A 18 -8.41 -2.14 9.53
CA VAL A 18 -7.91 -2.45 8.19
C VAL A 18 -6.79 -3.49 8.32
N GLU A 19 -7.08 -4.72 7.90
CA GLU A 19 -6.09 -5.82 7.93
C GLU A 19 -4.93 -5.61 6.95
N LEU A 20 -5.21 -4.90 5.86
CA LEU A 20 -4.26 -4.63 4.79
C LEU A 20 -4.60 -3.31 4.09
N LEU A 21 -3.66 -2.38 4.10
CA LEU A 21 -3.54 -1.35 3.07
C LEU A 21 -2.62 -1.90 1.97
N LEU A 22 -3.18 -2.18 0.78
CA LEU A 22 -2.40 -2.56 -0.39
C LEU A 22 -2.34 -1.38 -1.36
N THR A 23 -1.16 -0.84 -1.60
CA THR A 23 -0.93 0.19 -2.62
C THR A 23 -0.17 -0.41 -3.80
N ILE A 24 -0.60 -0.07 -5.02
CA ILE A 24 0.02 -0.50 -6.28
C ILE A 24 0.31 0.74 -7.13
N GLY A 25 1.40 0.73 -7.88
CA GLY A 25 1.77 1.85 -8.77
C GLY A 25 1.79 3.20 -8.05
N SER A 26 2.21 3.22 -6.77
CA SER A 26 2.01 4.37 -5.89
C SER A 26 2.94 5.54 -6.25
N PRO A 27 2.41 6.73 -6.63
CA PRO A 27 3.25 7.87 -6.94
C PRO A 27 3.75 8.60 -5.68
N MET A 28 3.49 8.08 -4.48
CA MET A 28 3.70 8.78 -3.20
C MET A 28 5.16 9.12 -2.89
N ALA A 29 6.14 8.46 -3.54
CA ALA A 29 7.55 8.84 -3.46
C ALA A 29 7.89 10.11 -4.27
N ARG A 30 7.04 10.49 -5.24
CA ARG A 30 7.26 11.69 -6.06
C ARG A 30 7.05 12.94 -5.23
N ARG A 31 7.91 13.93 -5.48
CA ARG A 31 7.97 15.20 -4.72
C ARG A 31 6.59 15.88 -4.52
N PRO A 32 5.71 16.02 -5.53
CA PRO A 32 4.43 16.70 -5.32
C PRO A 32 3.58 16.00 -4.25
N TRP A 33 3.43 14.67 -4.33
CA TRP A 33 2.68 13.89 -3.34
C TRP A 33 3.37 13.85 -1.99
N ARG A 34 4.71 13.91 -2.00
CA ARG A 34 5.48 13.99 -0.78
C ARG A 34 5.22 15.28 0.00
N GLU A 35 5.01 16.39 -0.68
CA GLU A 35 4.70 17.67 -0.04
C GLU A 35 3.22 17.69 0.39
N THR A 36 2.31 17.21 -0.45
CA THR A 36 0.87 17.13 -0.11
C THR A 36 0.57 16.28 1.12
N LEU A 37 1.23 15.13 1.27
CA LEU A 37 0.97 14.18 2.37
C LEU A 37 1.86 14.39 3.60
N GLN A 38 2.59 15.51 3.68
CA GLN A 38 3.58 15.73 4.73
C GLN A 38 2.97 15.65 6.15
N GLU A 39 1.76 16.16 6.35
CA GLU A 39 1.08 16.16 7.65
C GLU A 39 0.70 14.75 8.15
N PHE A 40 0.53 13.79 7.23
CA PHE A 40 0.01 12.46 7.53
C PHE A 40 1.12 11.43 7.82
N ARG A 41 2.35 11.67 7.36
CA ARG A 41 3.49 10.73 7.51
C ARG A 41 3.74 10.29 8.94
N GLY A 42 3.74 11.24 9.88
CA GLY A 42 3.96 10.97 11.30
C GLY A 42 2.71 10.47 12.03
N ARG A 43 1.56 10.44 11.36
CA ARG A 43 0.24 10.16 11.94
C ARG A 43 -0.36 8.86 11.45
N PHE A 44 0.43 8.00 10.78
CA PHE A 44 -0.07 6.73 10.27
C PHE A 44 -0.75 5.94 11.41
N PRO A 45 -2.04 5.54 11.25
CA PRO A 45 -2.81 4.96 12.33
C PRO A 45 -2.46 3.48 12.52
N THR A 46 -1.32 3.21 13.16
CA THR A 46 -0.78 1.85 13.40
C THR A 46 -1.69 0.97 14.26
N SER A 47 -2.58 1.56 15.06
CA SER A 47 -3.60 0.82 15.82
C SER A 47 -4.80 0.40 14.95
N THR A 48 -5.00 1.04 13.79
CA THR A 48 -6.11 0.79 12.88
C THR A 48 -5.71 -0.08 11.70
N VAL A 49 -4.45 -0.01 11.28
CA VAL A 49 -3.93 -0.73 10.11
C VAL A 49 -2.91 -1.77 10.55
N THR A 50 -3.22 -3.05 10.34
CA THR A 50 -2.31 -4.15 10.71
C THR A 50 -1.08 -4.20 9.81
N THR A 51 -1.27 -4.01 8.50
CA THR A 51 -0.17 -4.13 7.54
C THR A 51 -0.39 -3.18 6.37
N TRP A 52 0.69 -2.54 5.94
CA TRP A 52 0.72 -1.78 4.69
C TRP A 52 1.76 -2.40 3.76
N VAL A 53 1.29 -2.96 2.64
CA VAL A 53 2.14 -3.44 1.55
C VAL A 53 2.07 -2.45 0.39
N ASN A 54 3.23 -1.98 -0.06
CA ASN A 54 3.35 -1.21 -1.29
C ASN A 54 3.99 -2.09 -2.37
N LEU A 55 3.20 -2.51 -3.34
CA LEU A 55 3.65 -3.34 -4.44
C LEU A 55 4.17 -2.48 -5.59
N VAL A 56 5.43 -2.67 -5.93
CA VAL A 56 6.18 -1.89 -6.91
C VAL A 56 6.50 -2.77 -8.11
N ASN A 57 6.18 -2.29 -9.31
CA ASN A 57 6.74 -2.87 -10.52
C ASN A 57 8.02 -2.11 -10.87
N LYS A 58 9.14 -2.82 -11.00
CA LYS A 58 10.43 -2.20 -11.38
C LYS A 58 10.38 -1.53 -12.76
N GLY A 59 9.50 -1.99 -13.64
CA GLY A 59 9.30 -1.43 -14.97
C GLY A 59 8.26 -0.30 -15.04
N ASP A 60 7.66 0.10 -13.92
CA ASP A 60 6.64 1.15 -13.90
C ASP A 60 7.27 2.55 -13.83
N TRP A 61 7.02 3.34 -14.88
CA TRP A 61 7.50 4.70 -14.99
C TRP A 61 6.79 5.64 -14.02
N VAL A 62 5.56 5.32 -13.59
CA VAL A 62 4.82 6.10 -12.59
C VAL A 62 5.56 6.09 -11.27
N THR A 63 6.05 4.95 -10.81
CA THR A 63 6.85 4.85 -9.58
C THR A 63 8.34 5.06 -9.81
N ALA A 64 8.79 5.14 -11.06
CA ALA A 64 10.20 5.06 -11.47
C ALA A 64 10.88 3.79 -10.92
N GLY A 65 10.11 2.71 -10.73
CA GLY A 65 10.57 1.46 -10.13
C GLY A 65 10.94 1.54 -8.65
N ASP A 66 10.68 2.66 -7.99
CA ASP A 66 11.11 2.89 -6.60
C ASP A 66 9.97 2.68 -5.59
N GLY A 67 10.37 2.32 -4.39
CA GLY A 67 9.48 2.12 -3.25
C GLY A 67 9.10 3.42 -2.55
N ILE A 68 8.27 3.31 -1.51
CA ILE A 68 7.84 4.46 -0.71
C ILE A 68 8.37 4.42 0.73
N HIS A 69 9.01 3.33 1.16
CA HIS A 69 9.43 3.10 2.55
C HIS A 69 10.32 4.21 3.13
N LEU A 70 11.18 4.84 2.30
CA LEU A 70 12.04 5.95 2.73
C LEU A 70 11.25 7.15 3.28
N TRP A 71 10.01 7.32 2.85
CA TRP A 71 9.13 8.43 3.24
C TRP A 71 7.96 7.98 4.13
N TYR A 72 7.62 6.70 4.07
CA TYR A 72 6.53 6.07 4.81
C TYR A 72 7.05 4.77 5.42
N PRO A 73 7.73 4.81 6.57
CA PRO A 73 8.47 3.67 7.13
C PRO A 73 7.57 2.49 7.55
N GLN A 74 6.25 2.70 7.65
CA GLN A 74 5.27 1.66 7.93
C GLN A 74 4.90 0.85 6.67
N ALA A 75 5.24 1.34 5.48
CA ALA A 75 5.01 0.63 4.23
C ALA A 75 6.10 -0.41 3.99
N ILE A 76 5.69 -1.64 3.71
CA ILE A 76 6.57 -2.72 3.26
C ILE A 76 6.59 -2.73 1.74
N ASP A 77 7.70 -2.26 1.16
CA ASP A 77 7.89 -2.31 -0.28
C ASP A 77 8.13 -3.75 -0.75
N THR A 78 7.24 -4.24 -1.60
CA THR A 78 7.34 -5.54 -2.23
C THR A 78 7.47 -5.35 -3.73
N PHE A 79 8.32 -6.12 -4.39
CA PHE A 79 8.62 -5.90 -5.80
C PHE A 79 8.08 -7.05 -6.66
N ALA A 80 7.46 -6.69 -7.79
CA ALA A 80 7.09 -7.63 -8.83
C ALA A 80 7.77 -7.25 -10.15
N SER A 81 8.09 -8.27 -10.94
CA SER A 81 8.62 -8.11 -12.31
C SER A 81 7.48 -8.32 -13.30
N LEU A 82 6.69 -7.28 -13.56
CA LEU A 82 5.47 -7.37 -14.38
C LEU A 82 5.72 -7.06 -15.87
N GLY A 83 6.94 -6.65 -16.22
CA GLY A 83 7.29 -6.16 -17.55
C GLY A 83 7.44 -4.64 -17.59
N LEU A 84 8.14 -4.15 -18.62
CA LEU A 84 8.41 -2.74 -18.84
C LEU A 84 7.12 -2.00 -19.24
N GLY A 85 6.83 -0.86 -18.59
CA GLY A 85 5.64 -0.05 -18.92
C GLY A 85 4.30 -0.66 -18.45
N MET A 86 4.33 -1.85 -17.85
CA MET A 86 3.13 -2.51 -17.33
C MET A 86 2.73 -1.86 -16.01
N HIS A 87 1.78 -0.94 -16.05
CA HIS A 87 1.28 -0.19 -14.89
C HIS A 87 -0.22 -0.43 -14.60
N GLY A 88 -0.88 -1.29 -15.40
CA GLY A 88 -2.30 -1.60 -15.21
C GLY A 88 -2.52 -2.42 -13.93
N GLU A 89 -3.57 -2.10 -13.19
CA GLU A 89 -3.91 -2.73 -11.91
C GLU A 89 -4.08 -4.24 -12.00
N THR A 90 -4.59 -4.74 -13.13
CA THR A 90 -4.76 -6.17 -13.40
C THR A 90 -3.45 -6.93 -13.36
N HIS A 91 -2.36 -6.33 -13.84
CA HIS A 91 -1.02 -6.94 -13.81
C HIS A 91 -0.46 -7.02 -12.39
N TYR A 92 -0.69 -5.98 -11.58
CA TYR A 92 -0.30 -5.99 -10.18
C TYR A 92 -1.05 -7.07 -9.40
N LEU A 93 -2.37 -7.13 -9.56
CA LEU A 93 -3.23 -8.06 -8.83
C LEU A 93 -3.04 -9.52 -9.25
N ALA A 94 -2.65 -9.77 -10.51
CA ALA A 94 -2.30 -11.10 -10.99
C ALA A 94 -0.92 -11.59 -10.50
N SER A 95 -0.14 -10.74 -9.83
CA SER A 95 1.20 -11.10 -9.38
C SER A 95 1.19 -11.94 -8.11
N GLN A 96 2.13 -12.87 -8.02
CA GLN A 96 2.31 -13.69 -6.81
C GLN A 96 2.45 -12.85 -5.53
N PRO A 97 3.23 -11.74 -5.49
CA PRO A 97 3.32 -10.92 -4.29
C PRO A 97 1.99 -10.31 -3.85
N ALA A 98 1.12 -9.90 -4.78
CA ALA A 98 -0.22 -9.43 -4.44
C ALA A 98 -1.05 -10.55 -3.81
N GLY A 99 -1.00 -11.75 -4.39
CA GLY A 99 -1.69 -12.94 -3.86
C GLY A 99 -1.27 -13.28 -2.44
N VAL A 100 0.03 -13.24 -2.13
CA VAL A 100 0.56 -13.48 -0.78
C VAL A 100 0.04 -12.42 0.20
N ALA A 101 0.20 -11.14 -0.13
CA ALA A 101 -0.22 -10.04 0.76
C ALA A 101 -1.72 -10.12 1.09
N ILE A 102 -2.57 -10.37 0.08
CA ILE A 102 -4.01 -10.49 0.25
C ILE A 102 -4.38 -11.76 1.02
N GLY A 103 -3.78 -12.91 0.68
CA GLY A 103 -4.04 -14.18 1.36
C GLY A 103 -3.71 -14.14 2.85
N ASP A 104 -2.58 -13.55 3.21
CA ASP A 104 -2.18 -13.37 4.60
C ASP A 104 -3.16 -12.48 5.37
N ALA A 105 -3.62 -11.39 4.73
CA ALA A 105 -4.59 -10.48 5.33
C ALA A 105 -5.96 -11.14 5.55
N LEU A 106 -6.45 -11.93 4.59
CA LEU A 106 -7.70 -12.68 4.73
C LEU A 106 -7.63 -13.70 5.87
N THR A 107 -6.49 -14.39 5.99
CA THR A 107 -6.27 -15.37 7.06
C THR A 107 -6.30 -14.70 8.44
N ARG A 108 -5.67 -13.51 8.58
CA ARG A 108 -5.75 -12.72 9.83
C ARG A 108 -7.17 -12.24 10.13
N ALA A 109 -7.89 -11.74 9.11
CA ALA A 109 -9.26 -11.25 9.24
C ALA A 109 -10.21 -12.33 9.79
N GLN A 110 -10.10 -13.55 9.26
CA GLN A 110 -10.88 -14.70 9.72
C GLN A 110 -10.60 -15.00 11.20
N THR A 111 -9.31 -15.03 11.57
CA THR A 111 -8.90 -15.30 12.96
C THR A 111 -9.42 -14.23 13.93
N ARG A 112 -9.45 -12.96 13.52
CA ARG A 112 -9.94 -11.85 14.36
C ARG A 112 -11.44 -11.91 14.61
N THR A 113 -12.22 -12.38 13.64
CA THR A 113 -13.69 -12.50 13.76
C THR A 113 -14.11 -13.61 14.75
N HIS A 114 -13.20 -14.54 15.05
CA HIS A 114 -13.41 -15.63 16.01
C HIS A 114 -12.89 -15.35 17.43
N ARG A 115 -12.45 -14.12 17.72
CA ARG A 115 -12.08 -13.65 19.07
C ARG A 115 -13.11 -12.66 19.59
#